data_AF-A0A7C8ZJZ0-F1
#
_entry.id   AF-A0A7C8ZJZ0-F1
#
_cell.length_a   1.000
_cell.length_b   1.000
_cell.length_c   1.000
_cell.angle_alpha   90.00
_cell.angle_beta   90.00
_cell.angle_gamma   90.00
#
_symmetry.space_group_name_H-M   'P 1'
#
loop_
_entity.id
_entity.type
_entity.pdbx_description
1 polymer ?
#
loop_
_entity_poly.entity_id
_entity_poly.type
_entity_poly.pdbx_seq_one_letter_code
_entity_poly.pdbx_strand_id
1 'polypeptide(L)'
;MFQFSLSFSNAHRCPSADIAVNFTDGMFKGIYHGKQYHVPDIQTVLSRAWRAGVDRIIEGYFVLSGCIRLDVKFLAGVTHSFTGSAEDRDKLLSFNNMYIGVNGCSLKTAQNLDVVRGIPVERMMIETDSPYCEIKKTHAGVKMVKLKRPSQKKEKYDPECLVKGRNEPCLVRQVLEVVAECKCISDIHQLSQSLYHNTCRVFFPHDIDSAADAILAGNEAQEEICSRPVCSGT
;
A
#
# COMPACT_ATOMS: atom_id res chain seq x y z
N MET A 1 13.51 31.84 -11.23
CA MET A 1 13.22 30.44 -11.64
C MET A 1 14.26 29.56 -10.97
N PHE A 2 13.99 29.10 -9.74
CA PHE A 2 14.93 28.25 -8.99
C PHE A 2 14.59 26.80 -9.27
N GLN A 3 15.40 26.16 -10.09
CA GLN A 3 15.38 24.73 -10.33
C GLN A 3 16.23 24.07 -9.23
N PHE A 4 15.59 23.53 -8.19
CA PHE A 4 16.26 22.62 -7.26
C PHE A 4 16.26 21.23 -7.89
N SER A 5 17.37 20.84 -8.54
CA SER A 5 17.65 19.43 -8.81
C SER A 5 18.37 18.86 -7.59
N LEU A 6 17.63 18.28 -6.65
CA LEU A 6 18.22 17.40 -5.65
C LEU A 6 18.34 16.00 -6.27
N SER A 7 19.52 15.70 -6.83
CA SER A 7 19.92 14.33 -7.12
C SER A 7 20.24 13.65 -5.78
N PHE A 8 19.29 12.88 -5.25
CA PHE A 8 19.56 11.90 -4.22
C PHE A 8 19.75 10.54 -4.90
N SER A 9 20.90 9.91 -4.69
CA SER A 9 21.17 8.54 -5.11
C SER A 9 20.12 7.59 -4.49
N ASN A 10 19.24 7.02 -5.32
CA ASN A 10 17.97 6.41 -4.95
C ASN A 10 18.03 4.89 -4.64
N ALA A 11 19.21 4.29 -4.49
CA ALA A 11 19.38 2.83 -4.44
C ALA A 11 18.92 2.13 -3.13
N HIS A 12 18.46 2.87 -2.12
CA HIS A 12 18.07 2.31 -0.81
C HIS A 12 16.64 2.64 -0.36
N ARG A 13 15.83 3.27 -1.22
CA ARG A 13 14.41 3.54 -0.92
C ARG A 13 13.54 2.39 -1.38
N CYS A 14 12.67 1.91 -0.50
CA CYS A 14 11.59 1.00 -0.89
C CYS A 14 10.40 1.86 -1.33
N PRO A 15 10.09 1.95 -2.64
CA PRO A 15 8.98 2.77 -3.11
C PRO A 15 7.66 2.19 -2.62
N SER A 16 6.76 3.06 -2.18
CA SER A 16 5.43 2.66 -1.71
C SER A 16 4.36 3.63 -2.18
N ALA A 17 3.16 3.10 -2.36
CA ALA A 17 1.96 3.86 -2.63
C ALA A 17 0.98 3.64 -1.48
N ASP A 18 0.32 4.71 -1.04
CA ASP A 18 -0.76 4.62 -0.06
C ASP A 18 -2.10 4.88 -0.76
N ILE A 19 -2.89 3.83 -0.94
CA ILE A 19 -4.09 3.90 -1.78
C ILE A 19 -5.34 4.42 -1.04
N ALA A 20 -5.26 4.67 0.27
CA ALA A 20 -6.37 5.23 1.04
C ALA A 20 -5.85 6.17 2.14
N VAL A 21 -5.91 7.48 1.86
CA VAL A 21 -5.68 8.54 2.85
C VAL A 21 -6.86 9.50 2.82
N ASN A 22 -7.42 9.84 3.97
CA ASN A 22 -8.51 10.80 4.07
C ASN A 22 -8.00 12.18 4.55
N PHE A 23 -7.45 12.98 3.64
CA PHE A 23 -6.93 14.31 4.00
C PHE A 23 -8.03 15.32 4.38
N THR A 24 -9.29 15.01 4.08
CA THR A 24 -10.42 15.86 4.46
C THR A 24 -10.76 15.82 5.95
N ASP A 25 -10.26 14.81 6.68
CA ASP A 25 -10.54 14.60 8.10
C ASP A 25 -10.13 15.79 9.00
N GLY A 26 -10.91 16.05 10.05
CA GLY A 26 -10.64 17.09 11.03
C GLY A 26 -9.27 16.96 11.71
N MET A 27 -8.74 15.74 11.87
CA MET A 27 -7.43 15.50 12.49
C MET A 27 -6.26 16.14 11.72
N PHE A 28 -6.33 16.23 10.39
CA PHE A 28 -5.31 16.92 9.57
C PHE A 28 -5.50 18.44 9.54
N LYS A 29 -6.68 18.91 9.95
CA LYS A 29 -6.97 20.32 10.25
C LYS A 29 -6.64 20.67 11.70
N GLY A 30 -6.14 19.70 12.48
CA GLY A 30 -5.82 19.82 13.91
C GLY A 30 -7.03 19.92 14.84
N ILE A 31 -8.20 19.50 14.35
CA ILE A 31 -9.45 19.43 15.09
C ILE A 31 -9.64 17.99 15.58
N TYR A 32 -9.68 17.79 16.89
CA TYR A 32 -9.89 16.49 17.51
C TYR A 32 -11.11 16.56 18.42
N HIS A 33 -12.12 15.74 18.16
CA HIS A 33 -13.38 15.73 18.91
C HIS A 33 -13.98 17.14 19.07
N GLY A 34 -13.96 17.95 18.01
CA GLY A 34 -14.50 19.32 17.99
C GLY A 34 -13.61 20.40 18.59
N LYS A 35 -12.44 20.07 19.15
CA LYS A 35 -11.50 21.05 19.72
C LYS A 35 -10.25 21.22 18.84
N GLN A 36 -9.82 22.46 18.65
CA GLN A 36 -8.58 22.81 17.93
C GLN A 36 -7.36 22.59 18.84
N TYR A 37 -6.34 21.90 18.33
CA TYR A 37 -5.08 21.64 19.04
C TYR A 37 -3.84 22.16 18.31
N HIS A 38 -3.85 22.12 16.98
CA HIS A 38 -2.80 22.71 16.14
C HIS A 38 -3.41 23.21 14.85
N VAL A 39 -2.73 24.08 14.10
CA VAL A 39 -3.21 24.53 12.78
C VAL A 39 -3.20 23.37 11.77
N PRO A 40 -3.92 23.45 10.62
CA PRO A 40 -3.83 22.43 9.58
C PRO A 40 -2.40 22.14 9.15
N ASP A 41 -2.03 20.86 9.06
CA ASP A 41 -0.62 20.44 8.96
C ASP A 41 -0.33 19.45 7.80
N ILE A 42 -1.19 19.42 6.78
CA ILE A 42 -1.08 18.52 5.62
C ILE A 42 0.30 18.59 4.96
N GLN A 43 0.89 19.80 4.80
CA GLN A 43 2.22 19.95 4.20
C GLN A 43 3.30 19.18 4.98
N THR A 44 3.24 19.23 6.31
CA THR A 44 4.15 18.52 7.18
C THR A 44 3.93 17.00 7.09
N VAL A 45 2.67 16.56 7.04
CA VAL A 45 2.30 15.14 6.83
C VAL A 45 2.87 14.62 5.49
N LEU A 46 2.70 15.36 4.40
CA LEU A 46 3.23 15.01 3.08
C LEU A 46 4.75 14.96 3.07
N SER A 47 5.41 15.93 3.71
CA SER A 47 6.88 15.92 3.87
C SER A 47 7.37 14.67 4.57
N ARG A 48 6.68 14.23 5.64
CA ARG A 48 7.00 12.96 6.33
C ARG A 48 6.77 11.75 5.43
N ALA A 49 5.70 11.72 4.65
CA ALA A 49 5.39 10.65 3.69
C ALA A 49 6.47 10.53 2.60
N TRP A 50 6.83 11.63 1.95
CA TRP A 50 7.88 11.65 0.93
C TRP A 50 9.24 11.28 1.51
N ARG A 51 9.60 11.75 2.71
CA ARG A 51 10.83 11.34 3.40
C ARG A 51 10.87 9.83 3.70
N ALA A 52 9.70 9.19 3.83
CA ALA A 52 9.56 7.76 4.07
C ALA A 52 9.53 6.89 2.80
N GLY A 53 9.53 7.48 1.60
CA GLY A 53 9.42 6.73 0.33
C GLY A 53 7.99 6.46 -0.13
N VAL A 54 7.02 7.25 0.33
CA VAL A 54 5.65 7.24 -0.23
C VAL A 54 5.64 8.18 -1.43
N ASP A 55 5.63 7.62 -2.63
CA ASP A 55 5.79 8.37 -3.89
C ASP A 55 4.44 8.60 -4.61
N ARG A 56 3.38 7.91 -4.16
CA ARG A 56 2.00 8.03 -4.65
C ARG A 56 1.04 7.96 -3.46
N ILE A 57 0.05 8.85 -3.42
CA ILE A 57 -1.05 8.81 -2.44
C ILE A 57 -2.36 8.94 -3.20
N ILE A 58 -3.34 8.11 -2.84
CA ILE A 58 -4.71 8.15 -3.38
C ILE A 58 -5.67 8.50 -2.23
N GLU A 59 -6.50 9.52 -2.44
CA GLU A 59 -7.55 9.90 -1.49
C GLU A 59 -8.76 8.97 -1.67
N GLY A 60 -9.08 8.20 -0.62
CA GLY A 60 -9.94 7.01 -0.75
C GLY A 60 -11.24 7.08 0.03
N TYR A 61 -12.37 7.09 -0.69
CA TYR A 61 -13.65 6.51 -0.28
C TYR A 61 -14.20 5.79 -1.51
N PHE A 62 -13.78 4.53 -1.73
CA PHE A 62 -14.17 3.70 -2.89
C PHE A 62 -13.57 4.16 -4.25
N VAL A 63 -12.62 3.39 -4.79
CA VAL A 63 -12.06 3.65 -6.14
C VAL A 63 -12.41 2.50 -7.09
N LEU A 64 -13.52 2.65 -7.82
CA LEU A 64 -13.72 1.92 -9.07
C LEU A 64 -12.94 2.67 -10.15
N SER A 65 -11.76 2.17 -10.53
CA SER A 65 -11.05 2.68 -11.71
C SER A 65 -11.80 2.24 -12.97
N GLY A 66 -12.77 3.04 -13.40
CA GLY A 66 -13.54 2.81 -14.63
C GLY A 66 -14.55 3.93 -14.92
N CYS A 67 -14.45 4.51 -16.11
CA CYS A 67 -15.28 5.59 -16.65
C CYS A 67 -16.79 5.31 -16.51
N ILE A 68 -17.58 6.26 -16.00
CA ILE A 68 -19.04 6.19 -15.97
C ILE A 68 -19.58 6.37 -17.40
N ARG A 69 -19.68 5.26 -18.13
CA ARG A 69 -20.64 5.03 -19.22
C ARG A 69 -21.22 3.63 -18.99
N LEU A 70 -22.54 3.51 -19.01
CA LEU A 70 -23.35 2.40 -18.49
C LEU A 70 -23.18 1.03 -19.21
N ASP A 71 -22.12 0.80 -19.98
CA ASP A 71 -21.87 -0.45 -20.73
C ASP A 71 -20.41 -0.94 -20.70
N VAL A 72 -19.55 -0.44 -19.80
CA VAL A 72 -18.13 -0.86 -19.71
C VAL A 72 -17.92 -1.83 -18.55
N LYS A 73 -17.50 -3.07 -18.85
CA LYS A 73 -16.99 -4.01 -17.84
C LYS A 73 -15.82 -3.35 -17.09
N PHE A 74 -15.82 -3.40 -15.75
CA PHE A 74 -14.74 -2.86 -14.93
C PHE A 74 -13.38 -3.43 -15.38
N LEU A 75 -12.40 -2.57 -15.64
CA LEU A 75 -11.08 -2.98 -16.12
C LEU A 75 -10.26 -3.62 -15.00
N ALA A 76 -10.30 -3.03 -13.81
CA ALA A 76 -9.72 -3.54 -12.57
C ALA A 76 -10.43 -2.90 -11.37
N GLY A 77 -10.34 -3.53 -10.21
CA GLY A 77 -10.87 -3.00 -8.95
C GLY A 77 -10.00 -3.39 -7.77
N VAL A 78 -10.13 -2.64 -6.68
CA VAL A 78 -9.52 -3.00 -5.39
C VAL A 78 -10.58 -3.03 -4.31
N THR A 79 -10.63 -4.12 -3.53
CA THR A 79 -11.36 -4.16 -2.27
C THR A 79 -10.47 -3.54 -1.20
N HIS A 80 -10.65 -2.24 -0.97
CA HIS A 80 -9.89 -1.49 0.03
C HIS A 80 -10.19 -1.97 1.46
N SER A 81 -9.23 -1.79 2.36
CA SER A 81 -9.32 -2.06 3.79
C SER A 81 -9.94 -3.44 4.12
N PHE A 82 -9.46 -4.49 3.46
CA PHE A 82 -10.10 -5.80 3.55
C PHE A 82 -9.93 -6.42 4.94
N THR A 83 -11.05 -6.77 5.58
CA THR A 83 -11.09 -7.46 6.89
C THR A 83 -12.01 -8.69 6.88
N GLY A 84 -12.38 -9.17 5.69
CA GLY A 84 -13.27 -10.32 5.51
C GLY A 84 -12.60 -11.67 5.81
N SER A 85 -13.33 -12.76 5.62
CA SER A 85 -12.83 -14.11 5.84
C SER A 85 -11.96 -14.63 4.69
N ALA A 86 -11.38 -15.83 4.84
CA ALA A 86 -10.65 -16.50 3.76
C ALA A 86 -11.58 -16.83 2.58
N GLU A 87 -12.83 -17.21 2.87
CA GLU A 87 -13.85 -17.47 1.85
C GLU A 87 -14.22 -16.20 1.07
N ASP A 88 -14.35 -15.06 1.76
CA ASP A 88 -14.62 -13.79 1.11
C ASP A 88 -13.44 -13.35 0.22
N ARG A 89 -12.20 -13.55 0.70
CA ARG A 89 -10.99 -13.33 -0.08
C ARG A 89 -11.03 -14.16 -1.37
N ASP A 90 -11.30 -15.45 -1.27
CA ASP A 90 -11.27 -16.36 -2.42
C ASP A 90 -12.37 -16.03 -3.44
N LYS A 91 -13.57 -15.65 -2.95
CA LYS A 91 -14.64 -15.13 -3.82
C LYS A 91 -14.21 -13.86 -4.55
N LEU A 92 -13.59 -12.90 -3.86
CA LEU A 92 -13.10 -11.67 -4.49
C LEU A 92 -11.99 -11.94 -5.51
N LEU A 93 -11.06 -12.84 -5.19
CA LEU A 93 -9.98 -13.23 -6.08
C LEU A 93 -10.44 -14.08 -7.29
N SER A 94 -11.64 -14.67 -7.23
CA SER A 94 -12.24 -15.37 -8.38
C SER A 94 -12.60 -14.43 -9.53
N PHE A 95 -12.78 -13.13 -9.24
CA PHE A 95 -12.94 -12.11 -10.27
C PHE A 95 -11.58 -11.76 -10.88
N ASN A 96 -11.50 -11.73 -12.20
CA ASN A 96 -10.31 -11.23 -12.89
C ASN A 96 -10.09 -9.74 -12.54
N ASN A 97 -8.82 -9.34 -12.40
CA ASN A 97 -8.41 -7.96 -12.13
C ASN A 97 -8.96 -7.32 -10.83
N MET A 98 -9.34 -8.14 -9.85
CA MET A 98 -9.70 -7.71 -8.50
C MET A 98 -8.50 -7.81 -7.53
N TYR A 99 -8.13 -6.71 -6.90
CA TYR A 99 -7.04 -6.61 -5.94
C TYR A 99 -7.59 -6.51 -4.51
N ILE A 100 -6.78 -6.86 -3.52
CA ILE A 100 -7.13 -6.74 -2.10
C ILE A 100 -6.21 -5.72 -1.43
N GLY A 101 -6.80 -4.68 -0.85
CA GLY A 101 -6.12 -3.66 -0.06
C GLY A 101 -5.95 -4.10 1.39
N VAL A 102 -4.73 -3.98 1.91
CA VAL A 102 -4.35 -4.36 3.28
C VAL A 102 -3.88 -3.13 4.05
N ASN A 103 -4.45 -2.90 5.23
CA ASN A 103 -4.02 -1.84 6.15
C ASN A 103 -3.90 -2.35 7.60
N GLY A 104 -3.69 -1.46 8.57
CA GLY A 104 -3.58 -1.87 9.98
C GLY A 104 -4.87 -2.46 10.58
N CYS A 105 -6.04 -2.24 9.98
CA CYS A 105 -7.29 -2.92 10.35
C CYS A 105 -7.33 -4.37 9.85
N SER A 106 -6.69 -4.67 8.73
CA SER A 106 -6.48 -6.02 8.17
C SER A 106 -5.48 -6.87 8.96
N LEU A 107 -4.89 -6.36 10.06
CA LEU A 107 -3.78 -6.98 10.79
C LEU A 107 -4.07 -7.14 12.29
N LYS A 108 -5.34 -7.01 12.70
CA LYS A 108 -5.76 -6.95 14.10
C LYS A 108 -5.65 -8.30 14.81
N THR A 109 -6.13 -9.38 14.21
CA THR A 109 -6.20 -10.71 14.82
C THR A 109 -5.32 -11.73 14.11
N ALA A 110 -5.06 -12.87 14.76
CA ALA A 110 -4.35 -13.99 14.12
C ALA A 110 -5.07 -14.46 12.85
N GLN A 111 -6.40 -14.54 12.89
CA GLN A 111 -7.22 -14.89 11.74
C GLN A 111 -7.04 -13.90 10.59
N ASN A 112 -6.91 -12.60 10.88
CA ASN A 112 -6.64 -11.63 9.82
C ASN A 112 -5.26 -11.87 9.17
N LEU A 113 -4.23 -12.20 9.97
CA LEU A 113 -2.90 -12.52 9.45
C LEU A 113 -2.91 -13.78 8.58
N ASP A 114 -3.70 -14.79 8.93
CA ASP A 114 -3.87 -16.01 8.12
C ASP A 114 -4.55 -15.71 6.78
N VAL A 115 -5.56 -14.82 6.79
CA VAL A 115 -6.21 -14.34 5.56
C VAL A 115 -5.19 -13.61 4.67
N VAL A 116 -4.41 -12.69 5.24
CA VAL A 116 -3.35 -11.94 4.53
C VAL A 116 -2.29 -12.87 3.94
N ARG A 117 -1.90 -13.93 4.66
CA ARG A 117 -0.94 -14.94 4.17
C ARG A 117 -1.39 -15.57 2.85
N GLY A 118 -2.68 -15.82 2.68
CA GLY A 118 -3.24 -16.43 1.47
C GLY A 118 -3.57 -15.47 0.33
N ILE A 119 -3.40 -14.15 0.47
CA ILE A 119 -3.59 -13.20 -0.65
C ILE A 119 -2.35 -13.26 -1.57
N PRO A 120 -2.47 -13.53 -2.87
CA PRO A 120 -1.34 -13.51 -3.80
C PRO A 120 -0.68 -12.13 -3.89
N VAL A 121 0.65 -12.06 -3.99
CA VAL A 121 1.40 -10.78 -3.97
C VAL A 121 0.99 -9.89 -5.13
N GLU A 122 0.84 -10.46 -6.32
CA GLU A 122 0.44 -9.83 -7.57
C GLU A 122 -1.03 -9.36 -7.59
N ARG A 123 -1.81 -9.70 -6.55
CA ARG A 123 -3.19 -9.25 -6.34
C ARG A 123 -3.36 -8.46 -5.04
N MET A 124 -2.26 -8.03 -4.41
CA MET A 124 -2.25 -7.28 -3.15
C MET A 124 -1.86 -5.81 -3.38
N MET A 125 -2.48 -4.92 -2.61
CA MET A 125 -2.07 -3.54 -2.41
C MET A 125 -2.00 -3.23 -0.91
N ILE A 126 -1.24 -2.22 -0.52
CA ILE A 126 -1.12 -1.78 0.88
C ILE A 126 -1.56 -0.32 1.02
N GLU A 127 -2.13 0.01 2.18
CA GLU A 127 -2.64 1.33 2.49
C GLU A 127 -2.59 1.60 4.00
N THR A 128 -2.74 2.86 4.40
CA THR A 128 -2.84 3.20 5.82
C THR A 128 -4.27 3.42 6.29
N ASP A 129 -5.16 3.86 5.41
CA ASP A 129 -6.48 4.42 5.77
C ASP A 129 -6.34 5.56 6.81
N SER A 130 -5.28 6.37 6.66
CA SER A 130 -4.99 7.46 7.58
C SER A 130 -6.09 8.52 7.56
N PRO A 131 -6.52 9.07 8.71
CA PRO A 131 -5.84 9.01 10.01
C PRO A 131 -6.20 7.80 10.89
N TYR A 132 -6.97 6.84 10.37
CA TYR A 132 -7.44 5.66 11.08
C TYR A 132 -6.50 4.46 10.93
N CYS A 133 -6.96 3.27 11.35
CA CYS A 133 -6.27 2.00 11.18
C CYS A 133 -4.80 1.93 11.62
N GLU A 134 -4.39 2.72 12.63
CA GLU A 134 -3.08 2.58 13.28
C GLU A 134 -2.85 1.12 13.74
N ILE A 135 -1.65 0.59 13.52
CA ILE A 135 -1.24 -0.72 14.08
C ILE A 135 -0.96 -0.54 15.58
N LYS A 136 -1.90 -0.97 16.42
CA LYS A 136 -1.83 -0.79 17.87
C LYS A 136 -1.07 -1.93 18.54
N LYS A 137 -0.59 -1.68 19.76
CA LYS A 137 0.08 -2.69 20.63
C LYS A 137 -0.75 -3.95 20.91
N THR A 138 -2.08 -3.86 20.78
CA THR A 138 -3.01 -4.97 20.97
C THR A 138 -3.21 -5.81 19.71
N HIS A 139 -2.77 -5.33 18.54
CA HIS A 139 -2.94 -6.05 17.28
C HIS A 139 -1.93 -7.18 17.15
N ALA A 140 -2.32 -8.29 16.52
CA ALA A 140 -1.45 -9.43 16.28
C ALA A 140 -0.21 -9.05 15.43
N GLY A 141 -0.38 -8.21 14.41
CA GLY A 141 0.69 -7.80 13.51
C GLY A 141 1.76 -6.91 14.14
N VAL A 142 1.53 -6.29 15.30
CA VAL A 142 2.47 -5.33 15.90
C VAL A 142 3.83 -5.95 16.23
N LYS A 143 3.88 -7.27 16.48
CA LYS A 143 5.10 -8.01 16.79
C LYS A 143 6.08 -8.07 15.61
N MET A 144 5.57 -7.84 14.39
CA MET A 144 6.32 -7.92 13.14
C MET A 144 6.83 -6.55 12.68
N VAL A 145 6.36 -5.47 13.30
CA VAL A 145 6.73 -4.09 12.96
C VAL A 145 8.11 -3.74 13.53
N LYS A 146 9.01 -3.28 12.66
CA LYS A 146 10.36 -2.85 12.98
C LYS A 146 10.46 -1.32 13.02
N LEU A 147 9.75 -0.63 12.12
CA LEU A 147 9.75 0.84 12.04
C LEU A 147 9.10 1.48 13.28
N LYS A 148 9.85 2.33 13.97
CA LYS A 148 9.36 3.20 15.04
C LYS A 148 9.68 4.64 14.71
N ARG A 149 8.71 5.54 14.90
CA ARG A 149 8.91 6.99 14.77
C ARG A 149 8.55 7.71 16.08
N PRO A 150 9.22 8.83 16.39
CA PRO A 150 8.86 9.67 17.52
C PRO A 150 7.39 10.10 17.43
N SER A 151 6.67 10.05 18.55
CA SER A 151 5.27 10.49 18.62
C SER A 151 5.00 11.29 19.88
N GLN A 152 4.27 12.39 19.73
CA GLN A 152 3.85 13.28 20.81
C GLN A 152 2.34 13.24 21.00
N LYS A 153 1.87 13.59 22.20
CA LYS A 153 0.44 13.82 22.41
C LYS A 153 0.03 15.07 21.61
N LYS A 154 -1.21 15.13 21.13
CA LYS A 154 -1.75 16.27 20.36
C LYS A 154 -1.60 17.62 21.07
N GLU A 155 -1.61 17.64 22.41
CA GLU A 155 -1.39 18.85 23.22
C GLU A 155 0.04 19.38 23.16
N LYS A 156 1.00 18.54 22.76
CA LYS A 156 2.43 18.86 22.62
C LYS A 156 2.87 18.66 21.17
N TYR A 157 2.08 19.19 20.24
CA TYR A 157 2.35 19.07 18.82
C TYR A 157 3.77 19.54 18.47
N ASP A 158 4.45 18.74 17.66
CA ASP A 158 5.78 19.02 17.11
C ASP A 158 5.76 18.55 15.64
N PRO A 159 6.08 19.42 14.66
CA PRO A 159 6.05 19.07 13.24
C PRO A 159 7.00 17.93 12.85
N GLU A 160 8.07 17.68 13.62
CA GLU A 160 8.99 16.58 13.34
C GLU A 160 8.55 15.24 13.97
N CYS A 161 7.48 15.25 14.77
CA CYS A 161 6.93 14.07 15.43
C CYS A 161 5.54 13.70 14.88
N LEU A 162 5.19 12.42 15.00
CA LEU A 162 3.81 11.96 14.76
C LEU A 162 2.89 12.37 15.91
N VAL A 163 1.60 12.55 15.62
CA VAL A 163 0.59 12.75 16.66
C VAL A 163 0.06 11.40 17.14
N LYS A 164 0.15 11.11 18.44
CA LYS A 164 -0.36 9.86 19.02
C LYS A 164 -1.85 9.68 18.74
N GLY A 165 -2.22 8.51 18.21
CA GLY A 165 -3.59 8.18 17.84
C GLY A 165 -4.05 8.78 16.51
N ARG A 166 -3.15 9.38 15.72
CA ARG A 166 -3.39 9.78 14.33
C ARG A 166 -2.42 9.01 13.44
N ASN A 167 -2.94 8.09 12.62
CA ASN A 167 -2.14 7.40 11.63
C ASN A 167 -1.73 8.36 10.51
N GLU A 168 -0.61 8.07 9.84
CA GLU A 168 -0.11 8.90 8.74
C GLU A 168 0.45 8.05 7.60
N PRO A 169 0.45 8.55 6.34
CA PRO A 169 0.88 7.78 5.18
C PRO A 169 2.30 7.24 5.29
N CYS A 170 3.20 7.95 5.98
CA CYS A 170 4.57 7.49 6.23
C CYS A 170 4.65 6.16 7.02
N LEU A 171 3.55 5.72 7.64
CA LEU A 171 3.44 4.47 8.38
C LEU A 171 2.99 3.29 7.50
N VAL A 172 2.73 3.47 6.20
CA VAL A 172 2.46 2.36 5.26
C VAL A 172 3.58 1.32 5.26
N ARG A 173 4.81 1.75 5.55
CA ARG A 173 5.97 0.87 5.73
C ARG A 173 5.77 -0.16 6.86
N GLN A 174 5.02 0.17 7.92
CA GLN A 174 4.69 -0.81 8.96
C GLN A 174 3.78 -1.92 8.42
N VAL A 175 2.82 -1.58 7.56
CA VAL A 175 1.97 -2.57 6.88
C VAL A 175 2.82 -3.48 6.00
N LEU A 176 3.74 -2.91 5.21
CA LEU A 176 4.69 -3.66 4.39
C LEU A 176 5.55 -4.63 5.22
N GLU A 177 6.05 -4.21 6.38
CA GLU A 177 6.82 -5.07 7.29
C GLU A 177 6.00 -6.26 7.80
N VAL A 178 4.73 -6.04 8.17
CA VAL A 178 3.85 -7.13 8.59
C VAL A 178 3.54 -8.08 7.44
N VAL A 179 3.27 -7.56 6.24
CA VAL A 179 3.03 -8.38 5.05
C VAL A 179 4.25 -9.23 4.71
N ALA A 180 5.45 -8.65 4.74
CA ALA A 180 6.70 -9.37 4.46
C ALA A 180 6.87 -10.58 5.40
N GLU A 181 6.64 -10.38 6.70
CA GLU A 181 6.71 -11.44 7.69
C GLU A 181 5.60 -12.50 7.50
N CYS A 182 4.36 -12.08 7.26
CA CYS A 182 3.25 -12.98 6.99
C CYS A 182 3.49 -13.86 5.76
N LYS A 183 4.16 -13.33 4.73
CA LYS A 183 4.44 -14.05 3.48
C LYS A 183 5.82 -14.73 3.47
N CYS A 184 6.58 -14.63 4.55
CA CYS A 184 7.94 -15.16 4.66
C CYS A 184 8.89 -14.64 3.56
N ILE A 185 8.75 -13.37 3.16
CA ILE A 185 9.59 -12.73 2.13
C ILE A 185 10.68 -11.91 2.82
N SER A 186 11.94 -12.30 2.62
CA SER A 186 13.10 -11.60 3.20
C SER A 186 13.47 -10.32 2.46
N ASP A 187 13.30 -10.31 1.13
CA ASP A 187 13.54 -9.13 0.30
C ASP A 187 12.32 -8.18 0.33
N ILE A 188 12.30 -7.33 1.35
CA ILE A 188 11.26 -6.31 1.50
C ILE A 188 11.27 -5.27 0.37
N HIS A 189 12.41 -5.06 -0.31
CA HIS A 189 12.51 -4.09 -1.39
C HIS A 189 11.77 -4.62 -2.63
N GLN A 190 12.04 -5.87 -3.01
CA GLN A 190 11.33 -6.55 -4.09
C GLN A 190 9.82 -6.61 -3.82
N LEU A 191 9.40 -6.96 -2.59
CA LEU A 191 7.98 -6.94 -2.22
C LEU A 191 7.38 -5.53 -2.38
N SER A 192 8.09 -4.50 -1.93
CA SER A 192 7.66 -3.10 -2.08
C SER A 192 7.44 -2.72 -3.54
N GLN A 193 8.38 -3.09 -4.42
CA GLN A 193 8.28 -2.85 -5.86
C GLN A 193 7.06 -3.55 -6.47
N SER A 194 6.84 -4.83 -6.16
CA SER A 194 5.68 -5.57 -6.66
C SER A 194 4.35 -4.93 -6.24
N LEU A 195 4.20 -4.55 -4.97
CA LEU A 195 2.98 -3.90 -4.47
C LEU A 195 2.79 -2.49 -5.06
N TYR A 196 3.89 -1.76 -5.25
CA TYR A 196 3.89 -0.47 -5.92
C TYR A 196 3.45 -0.61 -7.39
N HIS A 197 3.99 -1.58 -8.13
CA HIS A 197 3.63 -1.84 -9.52
C HIS A 197 2.18 -2.30 -9.66
N ASN A 198 1.66 -3.13 -8.76
CA ASN A 198 0.23 -3.47 -8.74
C ASN A 198 -0.63 -2.21 -8.66
N THR A 199 -0.26 -1.27 -7.78
CA THR A 199 -0.95 0.01 -7.60
C THR A 199 -0.87 0.87 -8.86
N CYS A 200 0.32 1.01 -9.44
CA CYS A 200 0.54 1.77 -10.68
C CYS A 200 -0.27 1.21 -11.86
N ARG A 201 -0.33 -0.12 -12.02
CA ARG A 201 -1.11 -0.76 -13.08
C ARG A 201 -2.61 -0.42 -13.01
N VAL A 202 -3.16 -0.25 -11.81
CA VAL A 202 -4.59 0.01 -11.61
C VAL A 202 -4.95 1.50 -11.61
N PHE A 203 -4.10 2.34 -11.03
CA PHE A 203 -4.42 3.76 -10.80
C PHE A 203 -3.61 4.73 -11.64
N PHE A 204 -2.46 4.30 -12.18
CA PHE A 204 -1.54 5.13 -12.95
C PHE A 204 -1.09 4.44 -14.25
N PRO A 205 -2.02 3.87 -15.05
CA PRO A 205 -1.67 3.05 -16.22
C PRO A 205 -0.95 3.82 -17.35
N HIS A 206 -0.99 5.16 -17.31
CA HIS A 206 -0.37 6.04 -18.30
C HIS A 206 0.95 6.66 -17.83
N ASP A 207 1.38 6.42 -16.59
CA ASP A 207 2.71 6.84 -16.15
C ASP A 207 3.75 5.97 -16.88
N ILE A 208 4.74 6.63 -17.52
CA ILE A 208 5.78 6.01 -18.36
C ILE A 208 6.63 4.97 -17.60
N ASP A 209 6.61 4.96 -16.26
CA ASP A 209 7.24 3.93 -15.43
C ASP A 209 6.42 2.64 -15.32
N SER A 210 5.14 2.65 -15.72
CA SER A 210 4.34 1.43 -15.91
C SER A 210 4.72 0.68 -17.20
N ALA A 211 5.58 1.28 -18.04
CA ALA A 211 5.92 0.80 -19.37
C ALA A 211 7.04 -0.27 -19.43
N ALA A 212 7.86 -0.44 -18.39
CA ALA A 212 8.97 -1.42 -18.42
C ALA A 212 8.54 -2.85 -18.04
N ASP A 213 7.55 -3.01 -17.15
CA ASP A 213 7.18 -4.32 -16.59
C ASP A 213 6.15 -5.11 -17.41
N ALA A 214 5.39 -4.47 -18.29
CA ALA A 214 4.52 -5.20 -19.24
C ALA A 214 5.35 -5.87 -20.36
N ILE A 215 6.54 -5.34 -20.67
CA ILE A 215 7.40 -5.82 -21.75
C ILE A 215 8.21 -7.06 -21.29
N LEU A 216 8.56 -7.19 -20.01
CA LEU A 216 9.27 -8.38 -19.50
C LEU A 216 8.35 -9.57 -19.21
N ALA A 217 7.11 -9.32 -18.73
CA ALA A 217 6.14 -10.37 -18.46
C ALA A 217 5.66 -11.12 -19.74
N GLY A 218 5.87 -10.56 -20.93
CA GLY A 218 5.56 -11.20 -22.21
C GLY A 218 6.66 -12.09 -22.78
N ASN A 219 7.91 -11.93 -22.34
CA ASN A 219 9.06 -12.63 -22.95
C ASN A 219 9.42 -13.96 -22.25
N GLU A 220 9.16 -14.11 -20.95
CA GLU A 220 9.45 -15.38 -20.25
C GLU A 220 8.43 -16.49 -20.56
N ALA A 221 7.21 -16.14 -21.01
CA ALA A 221 6.18 -17.11 -21.37
C ALA A 221 6.38 -17.78 -22.75
N GLN A 222 7.35 -17.32 -23.56
CA GLN A 222 7.66 -17.94 -24.86
C GLN A 222 8.90 -18.85 -24.85
N GLU A 223 9.80 -18.74 -23.87
CA GLU A 223 11.03 -19.56 -23.86
C GLU A 223 10.87 -20.92 -23.17
N GLU A 224 9.88 -21.12 -22.29
CA GLU A 224 9.75 -22.40 -21.55
C GLU A 224 8.95 -23.50 -22.29
N ILE A 225 8.44 -23.23 -23.49
CA ILE A 225 7.75 -24.23 -24.33
C ILE A 225 8.72 -24.96 -25.29
N CYS A 226 9.97 -24.48 -25.45
CA CYS A 226 10.90 -24.99 -26.47
C CYS A 226 12.04 -25.89 -25.94
N SER A 227 11.94 -26.47 -24.74
CA SER A 227 13.05 -27.24 -24.15
C SER A 227 12.61 -28.55 -23.46
N ARG A 228 11.71 -29.32 -24.08
CA ARG A 228 11.56 -30.76 -23.78
C ARG A 228 12.29 -31.60 -24.83
N PRO A 229 13.35 -32.37 -24.48
CA PRO A 229 13.92 -33.36 -25.39
C PRO A 229 12.91 -34.48 -25.63
N VAL A 230 12.67 -34.77 -26.90
CA VAL A 230 11.90 -35.94 -27.36
C VAL A 230 12.69 -37.20 -26.99
N CYS A 231 12.11 -38.07 -26.17
CA CYS A 231 12.61 -39.44 -25.98
C CYS A 231 12.53 -40.19 -27.32
N SER A 232 13.68 -40.54 -27.90
CA SER A 232 13.77 -41.50 -28.99
C SER A 232 13.95 -42.90 -28.42
N GLY A 233 12.93 -43.75 -28.54
CA GLY A 233 13.05 -45.18 -28.33
C GLY A 233 13.49 -45.87 -29.62
N THR A 234 14.43 -46.80 -29.48
CA THR A 234 14.49 -48.13 -30.12
C THR A 234 15.35 -49.02 -29.23
#